data_AF-A0A8V0XQJ7-F1
#
_entry.id   AF-A0A8V0XQJ7-F1
#
_cell.length_a   1.000
_cell.length_b   1.000
_cell.length_c   1.000
_cell.angle_alpha   90.00
_cell.angle_beta   90.00
_cell.angle_gamma   90.00
#
_symmetry.space_group_name_H-M   'P 1'
#
loop_
_entity.id
_entity.type
_entity.pdbx_description
1 polymer ?
#
loop_
_entity_poly.entity_id
_entity_poly.type
_entity_poly.pdbx_seq_one_letter_code
_entity_poly.pdbx_strand_id
1 'polypeptide(L)'
;MARQPGGFLQEASHQIAAGGSAGLVEICLMHPLDVVKTRFQIQRGKTDPTSYKSLGDCFRTIFQREGLLGFYKGILPPILAETPKRAVKFFTFEQYRKLLGYASLPPGLAFAVAGLGSGLTEAIVVNPFEVVKVTLQANRNSFTEQPSSFVQAQQIIKTDGLGLHGLNKGLTATLGRHGVFNMVYFGFYFNVKNILPVNKDPNLEFLRKFGIGLVSGTIASIINIPFDVAKSRIQGPQPVPGEIKYRTCLKTMATVYKEEGFLALYKGLIPKIMRLGPGDSAFWLRSSKSVKCELHFKHLLVSLNSKKIWIFDESVT
;
A
#
# COMPACT_ATOMS: atom_id res chain seq x y z
N MET A 1 -40.15 17.81 -9.00
CA MET A 1 -39.63 18.22 -7.68
C MET A 1 -38.12 18.21 -7.75
N ALA A 2 -37.49 19.38 -7.85
CA ALA A 2 -36.05 19.51 -8.09
C ALA A 2 -35.24 19.11 -6.84
N ARG A 3 -34.31 18.16 -6.97
CA ARG A 3 -33.36 17.78 -5.92
C ARG A 3 -32.42 18.96 -5.66
N GLN A 4 -32.38 19.46 -4.42
CA GLN A 4 -31.41 20.48 -4.04
C GLN A 4 -29.97 19.95 -4.20
N PRO A 5 -29.05 20.72 -4.83
CA PRO A 5 -27.68 20.30 -5.09
C PRO A 5 -26.77 20.25 -3.83
N GLY A 6 -27.28 20.62 -2.65
CA GLY A 6 -26.52 20.68 -1.40
C GLY A 6 -26.27 19.33 -0.69
N GLY A 7 -27.14 18.33 -0.90
CA GLY A 7 -27.05 17.05 -0.15
C GLY A 7 -25.88 16.16 -0.57
N PHE A 8 -25.57 16.12 -1.86
CA PHE A 8 -24.50 15.26 -2.39
C PHE A 8 -23.11 15.71 -1.94
N LEU A 9 -22.83 17.02 -1.96
CA LEU A 9 -21.55 17.57 -1.49
C LEU A 9 -21.38 17.39 0.03
N GLN A 10 -22.47 17.55 0.79
CA GLN A 10 -22.44 17.35 2.23
C GLN A 10 -22.19 15.88 2.60
N GLU A 11 -22.86 14.93 1.94
CA GLU A 11 -22.63 13.50 2.14
C GLU A 11 -21.23 13.07 1.69
N ALA A 12 -20.76 13.55 0.53
CA ALA A 12 -19.41 13.29 0.05
C ALA A 12 -18.35 13.84 1.02
N SER A 13 -18.54 15.05 1.54
CA SER A 13 -17.62 15.64 2.53
C SER A 13 -17.58 14.85 3.84
N HIS A 14 -18.74 14.38 4.33
CA HIS A 14 -18.81 13.54 5.53
C HIS A 14 -18.10 12.20 5.32
N GLN A 15 -18.27 11.57 4.15
CA GLN A 15 -17.60 10.31 3.81
C GLN A 15 -16.10 10.48 3.64
N ILE A 16 -15.65 11.57 3.01
CA ILE A 16 -14.22 11.89 2.87
C ILE A 16 -13.61 12.19 4.24
N ALA A 17 -14.31 12.92 5.11
CA ALA A 17 -13.84 13.23 6.46
C ALA A 17 -13.76 11.99 7.35
N ALA A 18 -14.81 11.15 7.37
CA ALA A 18 -14.81 9.88 8.10
C ALA A 18 -13.79 8.89 7.54
N GLY A 19 -13.69 8.82 6.20
CA GLY A 19 -12.76 7.96 5.51
C GLY A 19 -11.30 8.40 5.66
N GLY A 20 -11.04 9.70 5.69
CA GLY A 20 -9.73 10.32 5.84
C GLY A 20 -9.23 10.25 7.28
N SER A 21 -10.07 10.54 8.27
CA SER A 21 -9.73 10.41 9.69
C SER A 21 -9.37 8.97 10.07
N ALA A 22 -10.11 7.97 9.57
CA ALA A 22 -9.76 6.57 9.77
C ALA A 22 -8.40 6.21 9.13
N GLY A 23 -8.13 6.70 7.92
CA GLY A 23 -6.84 6.49 7.24
C GLY A 23 -5.67 7.17 7.97
N LEU A 24 -5.89 8.36 8.53
CA LEU A 24 -4.89 9.06 9.34
C LEU A 24 -4.52 8.26 10.60
N VAL A 25 -5.51 7.75 11.33
CA VAL A 25 -5.27 6.92 12.51
C VAL A 25 -4.51 5.64 12.15
N GLU A 26 -4.91 4.98 11.06
CA GLU A 26 -4.21 3.79 10.54
C GLU A 26 -2.73 4.11 10.24
N ILE A 27 -2.46 5.21 9.52
CA ILE A 27 -1.10 5.63 9.20
C ILE A 27 -0.32 5.92 10.49
N CYS A 28 -0.86 6.71 11.41
CA CYS A 28 -0.17 7.06 12.66
C CYS A 28 0.21 5.84 13.51
N LEU A 29 -0.65 4.81 13.55
CA LEU A 29 -0.38 3.57 14.29
C LEU A 29 0.63 2.67 13.56
N MET A 30 0.56 2.60 12.23
CA MET A 30 1.39 1.67 11.44
C MET A 30 2.72 2.26 10.97
N HIS A 31 2.89 3.58 11.04
CA HIS A 31 4.08 4.26 10.53
C HIS A 31 5.40 3.84 11.20
N PRO A 32 5.47 3.57 12.52
CA PRO A 32 6.68 3.02 13.14
C PRO A 32 7.15 1.70 12.49
N LEU A 33 6.22 0.80 12.16
CA LEU A 33 6.52 -0.45 11.46
C LEU A 33 7.01 -0.19 10.03
N ASP A 34 6.46 0.82 9.36
CA ASP A 34 6.92 1.22 8.02
C ASP A 34 8.36 1.75 8.04
N VAL A 35 8.74 2.57 9.03
CA VAL A 35 10.11 3.07 9.16
C VAL A 35 11.10 1.91 9.37
N VAL A 36 10.79 1.00 10.31
CA VAL A 36 11.63 -0.17 10.58
C VAL A 36 11.74 -1.05 9.35
N LYS A 37 10.62 -1.33 8.66
CA LYS A 37 10.61 -2.13 7.43
C LYS A 37 11.49 -1.49 6.35
N THR A 38 11.30 -0.21 6.05
CA THR A 38 12.05 0.48 4.99
C THR A 38 13.55 0.45 5.28
N ARG A 39 13.97 0.75 6.51
CA ARG A 39 15.39 0.73 6.91
C ARG A 39 16.00 -0.66 6.83
N PHE A 40 15.26 -1.68 7.28
CA PHE A 40 15.69 -3.06 7.22
C PHE A 40 15.80 -3.58 5.78
N GLN A 41 14.95 -3.08 4.86
CA GLN A 41 14.99 -3.43 3.44
C GLN A 41 16.11 -2.72 2.65
N ILE A 42 16.46 -1.49 3.05
CA ILE A 42 17.56 -0.72 2.46
C ILE A 42 18.93 -1.30 2.83
N GLN A 43 19.06 -1.86 4.04
CA GLN A 43 20.31 -2.40 4.56
C GLN A 43 20.94 -3.48 3.66
N ARG A 44 22.24 -3.30 3.37
CA ARG A 44 23.03 -4.12 2.44
C ARG A 44 24.09 -4.92 3.19
N GLY A 45 24.12 -6.23 2.98
CA GLY A 45 25.21 -7.10 3.46
C GLY A 45 25.49 -7.08 4.97
N LYS A 46 26.54 -7.81 5.38
CA LYS A 46 27.05 -7.83 6.77
C LYS A 46 28.12 -6.75 7.03
N THR A 47 28.66 -6.14 5.98
CA THR A 47 29.77 -5.18 6.00
C THR A 47 29.35 -3.72 6.15
N ASP A 48 28.05 -3.43 6.15
CA ASP A 48 27.56 -2.08 6.44
C ASP A 48 27.69 -1.80 7.95
N PRO A 49 28.48 -0.80 8.38
CA PRO A 49 28.66 -0.47 9.81
C PRO A 49 27.36 -0.01 10.49
N THR A 50 26.29 0.19 9.72
CA THR A 50 24.96 0.59 10.17
C THR A 50 23.91 -0.52 10.06
N SER A 51 24.36 -1.77 9.92
CA SER A 51 23.54 -2.97 9.73
C SER A 51 22.87 -3.41 11.05
N TYR A 52 21.53 -3.52 11.05
CA TYR A 52 20.76 -4.05 12.17
C TYR A 52 20.85 -5.57 12.22
N LYS A 53 21.06 -6.14 13.41
CA LYS A 53 21.17 -7.60 13.60
C LYS A 53 19.82 -8.30 13.60
N SER A 54 18.79 -7.62 14.09
CA SER A 54 17.41 -8.10 14.17
C SER A 54 16.42 -6.93 14.08
N LEU A 55 15.14 -7.24 13.94
CA LEU A 55 14.09 -6.22 13.96
C LEU A 55 14.02 -5.52 15.32
N GLY A 56 14.13 -6.25 16.42
CA GLY A 56 14.17 -5.68 17.77
C GLY A 56 15.39 -4.77 17.98
N ASP A 57 16.54 -5.14 17.43
CA ASP A 57 17.75 -4.30 17.42
C ASP A 57 17.54 -3.02 16.61
N CYS A 58 16.82 -3.09 15.48
CA CYS A 58 16.42 -1.92 14.71
C CYS A 58 15.53 -0.98 15.53
N PHE A 59 14.47 -1.50 16.17
CA PHE A 59 13.62 -0.71 17.07
C PHE A 59 14.42 -0.04 18.18
N ARG A 60 15.26 -0.82 18.87
CA ARG A 60 16.10 -0.32 19.97
C ARG A 60 17.06 0.77 19.51
N THR A 61 17.73 0.56 18.38
CA THR A 61 18.71 1.51 17.83
C THR A 61 18.03 2.81 17.42
N ILE A 62 16.85 2.76 16.79
CA ILE A 62 16.08 3.97 16.43
C ILE A 62 15.71 4.73 17.69
N PHE A 63 15.16 4.03 18.69
CA PHE A 63 14.76 4.65 19.95
C PHE A 63 15.95 5.31 20.67
N GLN A 64 17.12 4.65 20.70
CA GLN A 64 18.32 5.17 21.37
C GLN A 64 19.01 6.31 20.63
N ARG A 65 19.07 6.27 19.29
CA ARG A 65 19.82 7.25 18.49
C ARG A 65 18.98 8.44 18.03
N GLU A 66 17.70 8.23 17.77
CA GLU A 66 16.81 9.22 17.15
C GLU A 66 15.60 9.57 18.02
N GLY A 67 15.38 8.83 19.11
CA GLY A 67 14.24 9.00 20.00
C GLY A 67 12.91 8.57 19.38
N LEU A 68 11.80 8.92 20.05
CA LEU A 68 10.45 8.59 19.61
C LEU A 68 10.07 9.25 18.27
N LEU A 69 10.57 10.46 18.00
CA LEU A 69 10.30 11.16 16.75
C LEU A 69 10.97 10.49 15.54
N GLY A 70 12.01 9.67 15.76
CA GLY A 70 12.64 8.86 14.73
C GLY A 70 11.66 7.91 14.01
N PHE A 71 10.66 7.39 14.73
CA PHE A 71 9.63 6.52 14.16
C PHE A 71 8.61 7.24 13.29
N TYR A 72 8.51 8.57 13.38
CA TYR A 72 7.53 9.39 12.67
C TYR A 72 8.09 10.10 11.42
N LYS A 73 9.31 9.75 11.04
CA LYS A 73 10.00 10.34 9.88
C LYS A 73 9.31 10.00 8.57
N GLY A 74 9.05 11.03 7.77
CA GLY A 74 8.39 10.88 6.48
C GLY A 74 6.93 10.40 6.57
N ILE A 75 6.19 10.78 7.62
CA ILE A 75 4.76 10.48 7.76
C ILE A 75 3.87 11.29 6.80
N LEU A 76 4.31 12.49 6.41
CA LEU A 76 3.51 13.39 5.57
C LEU A 76 3.23 12.84 4.15
N PRO A 77 4.20 12.27 3.40
CA PRO A 77 3.90 11.73 2.07
C PRO A 77 2.85 10.60 2.07
N PRO A 78 2.87 9.61 2.99
CA PRO A 78 1.77 8.65 3.17
C PRO A 78 0.41 9.31 3.39
N ILE A 79 0.34 10.32 4.28
CA ILE A 79 -0.92 11.02 4.58
C ILE A 79 -1.50 11.68 3.32
N LEU A 80 -0.66 12.40 2.57
CA LEU A 80 -1.06 13.08 1.35
C LEU A 80 -1.43 12.10 0.22
N ALA A 81 -0.74 10.97 0.14
CA ALA A 81 -0.96 9.96 -0.89
C ALA A 81 -2.20 9.09 -0.62
N GLU A 82 -2.69 8.98 0.62
CA GLU A 82 -3.70 7.99 0.98
C GLU A 82 -5.05 8.21 0.25
N THR A 83 -5.54 9.45 0.25
CA THR A 83 -6.78 9.81 -0.46
C THR A 83 -6.68 9.61 -1.97
N PRO A 84 -5.68 10.17 -2.69
CA PRO A 84 -5.59 10.00 -4.14
C PRO A 84 -5.33 8.54 -4.54
N LYS A 85 -4.51 7.81 -3.78
CA LYS A 85 -4.27 6.38 -3.97
C LYS A 85 -5.57 5.59 -3.95
N ARG A 86 -6.41 5.78 -2.92
CA ARG A 86 -7.70 5.08 -2.80
C ARG A 86 -8.66 5.51 -3.92
N ALA A 87 -8.76 6.79 -4.23
CA ALA A 87 -9.63 7.30 -5.29
C ALA A 87 -9.30 6.69 -6.67
N VAL A 88 -8.02 6.70 -7.05
CA VAL A 88 -7.56 6.12 -8.32
C VAL A 88 -7.81 4.61 -8.34
N LYS A 89 -7.53 3.91 -7.24
CA LYS A 89 -7.77 2.47 -7.15
C LYS A 89 -9.23 2.11 -7.38
N PHE A 90 -10.16 2.74 -6.65
CA PHE A 90 -11.59 2.47 -6.83
C PHE A 90 -12.04 2.79 -8.25
N PHE A 91 -11.75 4.00 -8.73
CA PHE A 91 -12.15 4.44 -10.06
C PHE A 91 -11.66 3.50 -11.16
N THR A 92 -10.37 3.19 -11.18
CA THR A 92 -9.76 2.34 -12.22
C THR A 92 -10.23 0.90 -12.14
N PHE A 93 -10.41 0.36 -10.93
CA PHE A 93 -10.93 -0.98 -10.73
C PHE A 93 -12.35 -1.12 -11.31
N GLU A 94 -13.20 -0.11 -11.16
CA GLU A 94 -14.54 -0.12 -11.78
C GLU A 94 -14.47 -0.22 -13.30
N GLN A 95 -13.60 0.59 -13.91
CA GLN A 95 -13.46 0.63 -15.36
C GLN A 95 -12.88 -0.67 -15.90
N TYR A 96 -11.83 -1.21 -15.27
CA TYR A 96 -11.25 -2.49 -15.67
C TYR A 96 -12.23 -3.65 -15.48
N ARG A 97 -13.04 -3.65 -14.41
CA ARG A 97 -14.07 -4.67 -14.22
C ARG A 97 -15.16 -4.61 -15.29
N LYS A 98 -15.61 -3.41 -15.66
CA LYS A 98 -16.59 -3.22 -16.74
C LYS A 98 -16.01 -3.69 -18.08
N LEU A 99 -14.79 -3.28 -18.40
CA LEU A 99 -14.10 -3.67 -19.64
C LEU A 99 -13.91 -5.18 -19.75
N LEU A 100 -13.48 -5.82 -18.66
CA LEU A 100 -13.30 -7.28 -18.61
C LEU A 100 -14.62 -8.05 -18.52
N GLY A 101 -15.73 -7.41 -18.14
CA GLY A 101 -17.06 -8.00 -18.22
C GLY A 101 -17.53 -8.23 -19.65
N TYR A 102 -16.93 -7.54 -20.63
CA TYR A 102 -17.16 -7.80 -22.06
C TYR A 102 -16.28 -8.93 -22.61
N ALA A 103 -15.20 -9.29 -21.91
CA ALA A 103 -14.38 -10.44 -22.23
C ALA A 103 -14.90 -11.65 -21.45
N SER A 104 -15.28 -12.74 -22.11
CA SER A 104 -15.80 -13.97 -21.46
C SER A 104 -14.73 -14.75 -20.68
N LEU A 105 -14.04 -14.11 -19.74
CA LEU A 105 -13.03 -14.71 -18.88
C LEU A 105 -13.66 -15.32 -17.62
N PRO A 106 -13.03 -16.34 -17.01
CA PRO A 106 -13.44 -16.85 -15.70
C PRO A 106 -13.48 -15.71 -14.67
N PRO A 107 -14.51 -15.64 -13.80
CA PRO A 107 -14.69 -14.51 -12.88
C PRO A 107 -13.45 -14.21 -12.02
N GLY A 108 -12.81 -15.25 -11.45
CA GLY A 108 -11.62 -15.07 -10.62
C GLY A 108 -10.43 -14.45 -11.37
N LEU A 109 -10.25 -14.81 -12.65
CA LEU A 109 -9.19 -14.26 -13.49
C LEU A 109 -9.51 -12.83 -13.92
N ALA A 110 -10.78 -12.53 -14.24
CA ALA A 110 -11.23 -11.17 -14.52
C ALA A 110 -10.97 -10.23 -13.32
N PHE A 111 -11.24 -10.68 -12.09
CA PHE A 111 -10.94 -9.92 -10.87
C PHE A 111 -9.43 -9.73 -10.64
N ALA A 112 -8.62 -10.75 -10.90
CA ALA A 112 -7.17 -10.65 -10.77
C ALA A 112 -6.57 -9.67 -11.80
N VAL A 113 -7.02 -9.70 -13.05
CA VAL A 113 -6.57 -8.78 -14.11
C VAL A 113 -7.06 -7.36 -13.86
N ALA A 114 -8.31 -7.17 -13.39
CA ALA A 114 -8.80 -5.86 -12.96
C ALA A 114 -7.97 -5.30 -11.80
N GLY A 115 -7.63 -6.16 -10.83
CA GLY A 115 -6.75 -5.82 -9.72
C GLY A 115 -5.34 -5.43 -10.16
N LEU A 116 -4.77 -6.15 -11.13
CA LEU A 116 -3.47 -5.83 -11.73
C LEU A 116 -3.52 -4.48 -12.43
N GLY A 117 -4.48 -4.25 -13.34
CA GLY A 117 -4.63 -2.98 -14.05
C GLY A 117 -4.77 -1.80 -13.09
N SER A 118 -5.66 -1.93 -12.10
CA SER A 118 -5.85 -0.90 -11.07
C SER A 118 -4.57 -0.64 -10.26
N GLY A 119 -3.85 -1.69 -9.87
CA GLY A 119 -2.57 -1.58 -9.14
C GLY A 119 -1.47 -0.90 -9.95
N LEU A 120 -1.42 -1.12 -11.27
CA LEU A 120 -0.45 -0.46 -12.14
C LEU A 120 -0.77 1.04 -12.31
N THR A 121 -2.05 1.41 -12.46
CA THR A 121 -2.43 2.84 -12.53
C THR A 121 -2.21 3.55 -11.19
N GLU A 122 -2.54 2.88 -10.07
CA GLU A 122 -2.26 3.35 -8.71
C GLU A 122 -0.77 3.64 -8.53
N ALA A 123 0.09 2.72 -8.95
CA ALA A 123 1.54 2.83 -8.84
C ALA A 123 2.10 4.11 -9.47
N ILE A 124 1.59 4.53 -10.64
CA ILE A 124 2.06 5.74 -11.33
C ILE A 124 1.80 7.00 -10.49
N VAL A 125 0.61 7.09 -9.88
CA VAL A 125 0.20 8.25 -9.09
C VAL A 125 0.94 8.30 -7.75
N VAL A 126 1.16 7.15 -7.11
CA VAL A 126 1.78 7.11 -5.77
C VAL A 126 3.30 7.12 -5.80
N ASN A 127 3.94 6.72 -6.90
CA ASN A 127 5.40 6.62 -7.00
C ASN A 127 6.16 7.87 -6.51
N PRO A 128 5.82 9.11 -6.91
CA PRO A 128 6.53 10.30 -6.42
C PRO A 128 6.45 10.46 -4.89
N PHE A 129 5.30 10.19 -4.29
CA PHE A 129 5.12 10.25 -2.83
C PHE A 129 5.92 9.15 -2.12
N GLU A 130 5.99 7.96 -2.72
CA GLU A 130 6.75 6.84 -2.18
C GLU A 130 8.26 7.10 -2.21
N VAL A 131 8.79 7.72 -3.27
CA VAL A 131 10.21 8.10 -3.35
C VAL A 131 10.58 9.07 -2.23
N VAL A 132 9.77 10.11 -1.99
CA VAL A 132 10.02 11.07 -0.90
C VAL A 132 9.94 10.38 0.45
N LYS A 133 8.94 9.51 0.67
CA LYS A 133 8.82 8.72 1.90
C LYS A 133 10.08 7.89 2.16
N VAL A 134 10.50 7.09 1.19
CA VAL A 134 11.63 6.16 1.35
C VAL A 134 12.93 6.93 1.63
N THR A 135 13.17 8.05 0.94
CA THR A 135 14.35 8.89 1.18
C THR A 135 14.38 9.48 2.59
N LEU A 136 13.24 10.01 3.09
CA LEU A 136 13.15 10.53 4.45
C LEU A 136 13.32 9.43 5.50
N GLN A 137 12.73 8.26 5.26
CA GLN A 137 12.86 7.11 6.17
C GLN A 137 14.26 6.49 6.16
N ALA A 138 14.98 6.58 5.04
CA ALA A 138 16.36 6.14 4.91
C ALA A 138 17.33 7.05 5.68
N ASN A 139 17.00 8.33 5.82
CA ASN A 139 17.83 9.29 6.54
C ASN A 139 17.85 8.95 8.05
N ARG A 140 19.06 8.73 8.57
CA ARG A 140 19.34 8.34 9.97
C ARG A 140 19.77 9.50 10.86
N ASN A 141 19.93 10.72 10.32
CA ASN A 141 20.28 11.92 11.08
C ASN A 141 19.18 12.27 12.08
N SER A 142 19.47 13.10 13.08
CA SER A 142 18.47 13.47 14.08
C SER A 142 17.23 14.11 13.44
N PHE A 143 16.04 13.93 14.04
CA PHE A 143 14.77 14.40 13.47
C PHE A 143 14.80 15.91 13.12
N THR A 144 15.45 16.71 13.98
CA THR A 144 15.59 18.16 13.83
C THR A 144 16.40 18.58 12.59
N GLU A 145 17.33 17.75 12.13
CA GLU A 145 18.18 18.05 10.96
C GLU A 145 17.55 17.58 9.65
N GLN A 146 16.40 16.90 9.71
CA GLN A 146 15.76 16.38 8.50
C GLN A 146 15.01 17.48 7.76
N PRO A 147 15.16 17.58 6.43
CA PRO A 147 14.37 18.50 5.63
C PRO A 147 12.89 18.10 5.68
N SER A 148 12.01 19.10 5.56
CA SER A 148 10.59 18.85 5.40
C SER A 148 10.32 18.04 4.12
N SER A 149 9.18 17.35 4.04
CA SER A 149 8.89 16.50 2.88
C SER A 149 8.83 17.27 1.56
N PHE A 150 8.40 18.53 1.60
CA PHE A 150 8.39 19.41 0.43
C PHE A 150 9.79 19.86 0.04
N VAL A 151 10.64 20.20 1.02
CA VAL A 151 12.04 20.55 0.76
C VAL A 151 12.79 19.35 0.19
N GLN A 152 12.57 18.15 0.74
CA GLN A 152 13.16 16.91 0.21
C GLN A 152 12.69 16.63 -1.23
N ALA A 153 11.40 16.80 -1.51
CA ALA A 153 10.87 16.65 -2.87
C ALA A 153 11.52 17.65 -3.84
N GLN A 154 11.60 18.93 -3.44
CA GLN A 154 12.23 19.97 -4.23
C GLN A 154 13.72 19.71 -4.45
N GLN A 155 14.42 19.20 -3.44
CA GLN A 155 15.82 18.82 -3.54
C GLN A 155 16.02 17.71 -4.56
N ILE A 156 15.20 16.65 -4.51
CA ILE A 156 15.25 15.55 -5.50
C ILE A 156 14.99 16.09 -6.91
N ILE A 157 14.02 16.98 -7.07
CA ILE A 157 13.71 17.59 -8.38
C ILE A 157 14.88 18.44 -8.89
N LYS A 158 15.55 19.20 -8.00
CA LYS A 158 16.70 20.05 -8.37
C LYS A 158 17.95 19.22 -8.70
N THR A 159 18.19 18.13 -7.97
CA THR A 159 19.40 17.31 -8.15
C THR A 159 19.25 16.28 -9.26
N ASP A 160 18.13 15.54 -9.29
CA ASP A 160 17.94 14.36 -10.15
C ASP A 160 16.80 14.52 -11.18
N GLY A 161 16.04 15.62 -11.11
CA GLY A 161 14.94 15.92 -12.03
C GLY A 161 13.62 15.19 -11.74
N LEU A 162 12.65 15.37 -12.64
CA LEU A 162 11.32 14.72 -12.57
C LEU A 162 11.28 13.33 -13.24
N GLY A 163 12.35 12.94 -13.93
CA GLY A 163 12.43 11.71 -14.71
C GLY A 163 12.57 10.44 -13.85
N LEU A 164 12.85 9.33 -14.53
CA LEU A 164 13.06 8.00 -13.92
C LEU A 164 14.30 7.92 -13.02
N HIS A 165 15.17 8.93 -13.03
CA HIS A 165 16.35 9.02 -12.16
C HIS A 165 16.08 9.79 -10.85
N GLY A 166 15.10 10.70 -10.83
CA GLY A 166 14.76 11.52 -9.67
C GLY A 166 13.43 11.15 -9.03
N LEU A 167 12.41 12.01 -9.17
CA LEU A 167 11.14 11.82 -8.46
C LEU A 167 10.39 10.54 -8.87
N ASN A 168 10.61 10.04 -10.10
CA ASN A 168 10.02 8.79 -10.57
C ASN A 168 10.94 7.56 -10.46
N LYS A 169 12.00 7.66 -9.65
CA LYS A 169 12.93 6.56 -9.43
C LYS A 169 12.25 5.33 -8.86
N GLY A 170 12.58 4.17 -9.42
CA GLY A 170 12.02 2.89 -8.98
C GLY A 170 10.60 2.61 -9.43
N LEU A 171 10.04 3.37 -10.38
CA LEU A 171 8.69 3.14 -10.93
C LEU A 171 8.46 1.69 -11.34
N THR A 172 9.45 1.04 -11.98
CA THR A 172 9.33 -0.38 -12.37
C THR A 172 9.16 -1.33 -11.19
N ALA A 173 9.81 -1.04 -10.06
CA ALA A 173 9.67 -1.82 -8.83
C ALA A 173 8.35 -1.51 -8.12
N THR A 174 7.89 -0.24 -8.17
CA THR A 174 6.58 0.18 -7.66
C THR A 174 5.43 -0.47 -8.44
N LEU A 175 5.53 -0.52 -9.77
CA LEU A 175 4.58 -1.22 -10.64
C LEU A 175 4.52 -2.72 -10.32
N GLY A 176 5.68 -3.37 -10.22
CA GLY A 176 5.75 -4.78 -9.82
C GLY A 176 5.12 -5.01 -8.45
N ARG A 177 5.42 -4.15 -7.47
CA ARG A 177 4.88 -4.23 -6.12
C ARG A 177 3.34 -4.16 -6.08
N HIS A 178 2.75 -3.16 -6.71
CA HIS A 178 1.30 -2.94 -6.64
C HIS A 178 0.54 -3.90 -7.56
N GLY A 179 1.06 -4.14 -8.76
CA GLY A 179 0.47 -5.05 -9.73
C GLY A 179 0.45 -6.50 -9.23
N VAL A 180 1.61 -7.03 -8.80
CA VAL A 180 1.72 -8.43 -8.31
C VAL A 180 0.92 -8.62 -7.02
N PHE A 181 1.00 -7.67 -6.08
CA PHE A 181 0.23 -7.77 -4.84
C PHE A 181 -1.27 -7.81 -5.08
N ASN A 182 -1.82 -6.87 -5.86
CA ASN A 182 -3.26 -6.83 -6.12
C ASN A 182 -3.73 -8.06 -6.93
N MET A 183 -2.96 -8.49 -7.93
CA MET A 183 -3.28 -9.68 -8.73
C MET A 183 -3.38 -10.93 -7.86
N VAL A 184 -2.37 -11.19 -7.04
CA VAL A 184 -2.32 -12.37 -6.16
C VAL A 184 -3.39 -12.27 -5.08
N TYR A 185 -3.56 -11.09 -4.47
CA TYR A 185 -4.56 -10.88 -3.43
C TYR A 185 -5.97 -11.18 -3.93
N PHE A 186 -6.41 -10.57 -5.04
CA PHE A 186 -7.75 -10.81 -5.58
C PHE A 186 -7.93 -12.22 -6.15
N GLY A 187 -6.89 -12.78 -6.77
CA GLY A 187 -6.92 -14.16 -7.27
C GLY A 187 -7.11 -15.18 -6.16
N PHE A 188 -6.33 -15.10 -5.08
CA PHE A 188 -6.49 -15.99 -3.93
C PHE A 188 -7.77 -15.71 -3.16
N TYR A 189 -8.13 -14.45 -2.95
CA TYR A 189 -9.36 -14.08 -2.24
C TYR A 189 -10.60 -14.71 -2.89
N PHE A 190 -10.70 -14.69 -4.22
CA PHE A 190 -11.83 -15.30 -4.93
C PHE A 190 -11.87 -16.81 -4.77
N ASN A 191 -10.74 -17.49 -4.90
CA ASN A 191 -10.66 -18.95 -4.75
C ASN A 191 -11.00 -19.41 -3.32
N VAL A 192 -10.47 -18.72 -2.31
CA VAL A 192 -10.71 -19.06 -0.90
C VAL A 192 -12.16 -18.72 -0.49
N LYS A 193 -12.72 -17.61 -1.00
CA LYS A 193 -14.12 -17.25 -0.76
C LYS A 193 -15.10 -18.31 -1.27
N ASN A 194 -14.79 -18.98 -2.37
CA ASN A 194 -15.66 -20.00 -2.97
C ASN A 194 -15.63 -21.35 -2.22
N ILE A 195 -14.56 -21.63 -1.47
CA ILE A 195 -14.42 -22.89 -0.71
C ILE A 195 -15.17 -22.81 0.62
N LEU A 196 -15.27 -21.63 1.24
CA LEU A 196 -15.87 -21.47 2.56
C LEU A 196 -17.35 -21.04 2.46
N PRO A 197 -18.30 -21.80 3.03
CA PRO A 197 -19.71 -21.42 3.02
C PRO A 197 -19.97 -20.11 3.76
N VAL A 198 -21.02 -19.40 3.35
CA VAL A 198 -21.45 -18.16 4.01
C VAL A 198 -22.23 -18.51 5.27
N ASN A 199 -21.79 -18.00 6.41
CA ASN A 199 -22.49 -18.17 7.69
C ASN A 199 -23.46 -17.00 7.90
N LYS A 200 -24.64 -17.27 8.46
CA LYS A 200 -25.66 -16.24 8.76
C LYS A 200 -25.33 -15.40 9.99
N ASP A 201 -24.46 -15.88 10.87
CA ASP A 201 -24.06 -15.16 12.09
C ASP A 201 -23.05 -14.04 11.75
N PRO A 202 -23.34 -12.77 12.12
CA PRO A 202 -22.48 -11.63 11.78
C PRO A 202 -21.04 -11.76 12.31
N ASN A 203 -20.87 -12.29 13.52
CA ASN A 203 -19.54 -12.46 14.14
C ASN A 203 -18.72 -13.56 13.48
N LEU A 204 -19.39 -14.64 13.06
CA LEU A 204 -18.75 -15.79 12.44
C LEU A 204 -18.43 -15.49 10.97
N GLU A 205 -19.29 -14.74 10.29
CA GLU A 205 -19.02 -14.23 8.95
C GLU A 205 -17.87 -13.22 8.97
N PHE A 206 -17.78 -12.38 10.01
CA PHE A 206 -16.64 -11.50 10.24
C PHE A 206 -15.33 -12.31 10.40
N LEU A 207 -15.31 -13.30 11.29
CA LEU A 207 -14.11 -14.10 11.52
C LEU A 207 -13.69 -14.86 10.25
N ARG A 208 -14.65 -15.34 9.46
CA ARG A 208 -14.41 -15.93 8.14
C ARG A 208 -13.77 -14.93 7.18
N LYS A 209 -14.37 -13.75 6.98
CA LYS A 209 -13.85 -12.69 6.11
C LYS A 209 -12.44 -12.24 6.53
N PHE A 210 -12.22 -12.11 7.84
CA PHE A 210 -10.92 -11.78 8.43
C PHE A 210 -9.88 -12.87 8.17
N GLY A 211 -10.22 -14.14 8.41
CA GLY A 211 -9.32 -15.27 8.14
C GLY A 211 -8.95 -15.40 6.66
N ILE A 212 -9.92 -15.22 5.76
CA ILE A 212 -9.67 -15.21 4.31
C ILE A 212 -8.73 -14.08 3.92
N GLY A 213 -8.98 -12.86 4.42
CA GLY A 213 -8.13 -11.70 4.16
C GLY A 213 -6.71 -11.86 4.69
N LEU A 214 -6.55 -12.44 5.88
CA LEU A 214 -5.24 -12.69 6.49
C LEU A 214 -4.45 -13.73 5.69
N VAL A 215 -5.09 -14.83 5.28
CA VAL A 215 -4.44 -15.89 4.48
C VAL A 215 -4.07 -15.37 3.09
N SER A 216 -5.00 -14.72 2.37
CA SER A 216 -4.72 -14.17 1.05
C SER A 216 -3.68 -13.04 1.11
N GLY A 217 -3.75 -12.18 2.12
CA GLY A 217 -2.81 -11.10 2.38
C GLY A 217 -1.41 -11.60 2.72
N THR A 218 -1.30 -12.71 3.46
CA THR A 218 0.00 -13.33 3.81
C THR A 218 0.65 -13.95 2.57
N ILE A 219 -0.10 -14.73 1.78
CA ILE A 219 0.41 -15.32 0.53
C ILE A 219 0.82 -14.23 -0.46
N ALA A 220 -0.03 -13.23 -0.66
CA ALA A 220 0.30 -12.07 -1.50
C ALA A 220 1.53 -11.33 -0.98
N SER A 221 1.69 -11.22 0.34
CA SER A 221 2.85 -10.57 0.94
C SER A 221 4.15 -11.33 0.70
N ILE A 222 4.15 -12.66 0.83
CA ILE A 222 5.32 -13.53 0.57
C ILE A 222 5.79 -13.33 -0.87
N ILE A 223 4.88 -13.41 -1.84
CA ILE A 223 5.21 -13.25 -3.26
C ILE A 223 5.67 -11.81 -3.58
N ASN A 224 5.12 -10.81 -2.87
CA ASN A 224 5.38 -9.41 -3.15
C ASN A 224 6.66 -8.85 -2.48
N ILE A 225 7.23 -9.52 -1.50
CA ILE A 225 8.38 -8.97 -0.74
C ILE A 225 9.66 -8.77 -1.56
N PRO A 226 10.03 -9.65 -2.51
CA PRO A 226 11.18 -9.39 -3.37
C PRO A 226 11.06 -8.05 -4.13
N PHE A 227 9.85 -7.68 -4.55
CA PHE A 227 9.56 -6.38 -5.16
C PHE A 227 9.67 -5.22 -4.15
N ASP A 228 9.25 -5.43 -2.90
CA ASP A 228 9.43 -4.42 -1.82
C ASP A 228 10.91 -4.16 -1.54
N VAL A 229 11.75 -5.20 -1.51
CA VAL A 229 13.20 -5.06 -1.30
C VAL A 229 13.85 -4.36 -2.49
N ALA A 230 13.51 -4.74 -3.72
CA ALA A 230 14.02 -4.09 -4.92
C ALA A 230 13.65 -2.60 -4.95
N LYS A 231 12.37 -2.28 -4.68
CA LYS A 231 11.88 -0.90 -4.58
C LYS A 231 12.66 -0.11 -3.53
N SER A 232 12.78 -0.62 -2.31
CA SER A 232 13.45 0.10 -1.21
C SER A 232 14.93 0.36 -1.52
N ARG A 233 15.62 -0.56 -2.20
CA ARG A 233 17.02 -0.41 -2.60
C ARG A 233 17.24 0.54 -3.77
N ILE A 234 16.28 0.59 -4.70
CA ILE A 234 16.30 1.55 -5.81
C ILE A 234 15.98 2.96 -5.29
N GLN A 235 14.92 3.12 -4.50
CA GLN A 235 14.46 4.42 -3.99
C GLN A 235 15.33 4.93 -2.82
N GLY A 236 16.01 4.04 -2.11
CA GLY A 236 16.98 4.40 -1.08
C GLY A 236 18.33 4.91 -1.62
N PRO A 237 19.21 5.36 -0.71
CA PRO A 237 20.54 5.89 -1.06
C PRO A 237 21.38 4.84 -1.80
N GLN A 238 22.04 5.22 -2.89
CA GLN A 238 22.92 4.32 -3.64
C GLN A 238 24.20 4.01 -2.84
N PRO A 239 24.85 2.85 -3.05
CA PRO A 239 25.99 2.44 -2.23
C PRO A 239 27.25 3.26 -2.53
N VAL A 240 27.41 3.73 -3.76
CA VAL A 240 28.52 4.58 -4.19
C VAL A 240 27.93 5.90 -4.71
N PRO A 241 28.35 7.06 -4.19
CA PRO A 241 27.94 8.35 -4.73
C PRO A 241 28.33 8.47 -6.21
N GLY A 242 27.38 8.81 -7.08
CA GLY A 242 27.62 8.96 -8.52
C GLY A 242 27.37 7.71 -9.38
N GLU A 243 27.33 6.50 -8.79
CA GLU A 243 27.05 5.26 -9.54
C GLU A 243 25.65 4.69 -9.25
N ILE A 244 24.86 4.50 -10.31
CA ILE A 244 23.53 3.90 -10.20
C ILE A 244 23.65 2.38 -10.29
N LYS A 245 23.89 1.74 -9.13
CA LYS A 245 23.94 0.27 -9.01
C LYS A 245 22.56 -0.38 -9.29
N TYR A 246 21.49 0.22 -8.78
CA TYR A 246 20.14 -0.34 -8.86
C TYR A 246 19.25 0.51 -9.79
N ARG A 247 18.97 0.01 -11.00
CA ARG A 247 18.14 0.69 -12.00
C ARG A 247 16.76 0.09 -12.16
N THR A 248 16.69 -1.20 -12.49
CA THR A 248 15.45 -1.91 -12.79
C THR A 248 15.14 -2.94 -11.72
N CYS A 249 13.85 -3.26 -11.53
CA CYS A 249 13.39 -4.21 -10.52
C CYS A 249 14.08 -5.58 -10.67
N LEU A 250 14.00 -6.19 -11.87
CA LEU A 250 14.55 -7.53 -12.11
C LEU A 250 16.08 -7.58 -11.97
N LYS A 251 16.80 -6.59 -12.52
CA LYS A 251 18.25 -6.50 -12.36
C LYS A 251 18.64 -6.36 -10.91
N THR A 252 17.93 -5.50 -10.16
CA THR A 252 18.16 -5.31 -8.73
C THR A 252 17.94 -6.61 -7.96
N MET A 253 16.83 -7.30 -8.20
CA MET A 253 16.55 -8.60 -7.57
C MET A 253 17.64 -9.63 -7.87
N ALA A 254 18.09 -9.72 -9.12
CA ALA A 254 19.18 -10.61 -9.50
C ALA A 254 20.50 -10.24 -8.82
N THR A 255 20.83 -8.94 -8.70
CA THR A 255 22.01 -8.47 -7.97
C THR A 255 21.90 -8.78 -6.48
N VAL A 256 20.76 -8.55 -5.83
CA VAL A 256 20.56 -8.90 -4.42
C VAL A 256 20.74 -10.40 -4.21
N TYR A 257 20.16 -11.22 -5.08
CA TYR A 257 20.28 -12.67 -5.02
C TYR A 257 21.73 -13.14 -5.14
N LYS A 258 22.49 -12.56 -6.07
CA LYS A 258 23.91 -12.90 -6.29
C LYS A 258 24.83 -12.42 -5.17
N GLU A 259 24.60 -11.23 -4.63
CA GLU A 259 25.52 -10.60 -3.66
C GLU A 259 25.19 -10.96 -2.20
N GLU A 260 23.92 -11.13 -1.86
CA GLU A 260 23.46 -11.32 -0.47
C GLU A 260 22.69 -12.64 -0.25
N GLY A 261 22.37 -13.36 -1.32
CA GLY A 261 21.65 -14.62 -1.27
C GLY A 261 20.12 -14.49 -1.21
N PHE A 262 19.45 -15.64 -1.18
CA PHE A 262 17.99 -15.75 -1.23
C PHE A 262 17.28 -15.08 -0.04
N LEU A 263 17.80 -15.25 1.18
CA LEU A 263 17.20 -14.70 2.40
C LEU A 263 17.18 -13.17 2.42
N ALA A 264 18.08 -12.51 1.68
CA ALA A 264 18.12 -11.06 1.60
C ALA A 264 16.92 -10.46 0.86
N LEU A 265 16.33 -11.20 -0.08
CA LEU A 265 15.10 -10.79 -0.79
C LEU A 265 13.88 -10.79 0.14
N TYR A 266 13.93 -11.53 1.26
CA TYR A 266 12.84 -11.63 2.24
C TYR A 266 13.02 -10.75 3.48
N LYS A 267 14.02 -9.84 3.46
CA LYS A 267 14.17 -8.81 4.48
C LYS A 267 12.88 -7.97 4.58
N GLY A 268 12.32 -7.89 5.78
CA GLY A 268 11.09 -7.14 6.04
C GLY A 268 9.79 -7.94 5.86
N LEU A 269 9.84 -9.27 5.75
CA LEU A 269 8.65 -10.15 5.80
C LEU A 269 7.87 -9.99 7.10
N ILE A 270 8.54 -10.11 8.24
CA ILE A 270 7.89 -10.06 9.56
C ILE A 270 7.16 -8.72 9.78
N PRO A 271 7.78 -7.54 9.58
CA PRO A 271 7.07 -6.26 9.72
C PRO A 271 5.89 -6.12 8.75
N LYS A 272 5.98 -6.71 7.55
CA LYS A 272 4.88 -6.70 6.58
C LYS A 272 3.70 -7.54 7.09
N ILE A 273 3.94 -8.73 7.61
CA ILE A 273 2.89 -9.59 8.20
C ILE A 273 2.30 -8.93 9.44
N MET A 274 3.14 -8.38 10.33
CA MET A 274 2.68 -7.64 11.52
C MET A 274 1.78 -6.46 11.16
N ARG A 275 1.96 -5.84 9.99
CA ARG A 275 1.09 -4.77 9.49
C ARG A 275 -0.25 -5.28 8.95
N LEU A 276 -0.33 -6.51 8.43
CA LEU A 276 -1.58 -7.05 7.86
C LEU A 276 -2.67 -7.17 8.93
N GLY A 277 -2.35 -7.71 10.10
CA GLY A 277 -3.33 -7.89 11.19
C GLY A 277 -4.05 -6.58 11.57
N PRO A 278 -3.31 -5.52 11.95
CA PRO A 278 -3.89 -4.22 12.25
C PRO A 278 -4.48 -3.52 11.03
N GLY A 279 -3.86 -3.63 9.85
CA GLY A 279 -4.34 -3.01 8.61
C GLY A 279 -5.72 -3.53 8.17
N ASP A 280 -5.95 -4.84 8.26
CA ASP A 280 -7.25 -5.45 7.98
C ASP A 280 -8.28 -5.10 9.07
N SER A 281 -7.84 -4.97 10.34
CA SER A 281 -8.71 -4.49 11.43
C SER A 281 -9.05 -2.99 11.36
N ALA A 282 -8.19 -2.15 10.80
CA ALA A 282 -8.44 -0.73 10.55
C ALA A 282 -9.36 -0.54 9.33
N PHE A 283 -9.20 -1.35 8.29
CA PHE A 283 -10.20 -1.50 7.23
C PHE A 283 -11.56 -1.93 7.80
N TRP A 284 -11.58 -2.73 8.86
CA TRP A 284 -12.81 -3.11 9.56
C TRP A 284 -13.43 -1.98 10.38
N LEU A 285 -12.65 -1.19 11.13
CA LEU A 285 -13.14 0.06 11.76
C LEU A 285 -13.75 1.02 10.72
N ARG A 286 -13.18 1.01 9.51
CA ARG A 286 -13.71 1.73 8.35
C ARG A 286 -14.97 1.07 7.81
N SER A 287 -15.05 -0.26 7.66
CA SER A 287 -16.27 -0.94 7.23
C SER A 287 -17.40 -0.78 8.25
N SER A 288 -17.17 -0.88 9.55
CA SER A 288 -18.23 -0.70 10.56
C SER A 288 -18.83 0.71 10.59
N LYS A 289 -18.04 1.76 10.28
CA LYS A 289 -18.54 3.15 10.18
C LYS A 289 -18.98 3.55 8.78
N SER A 290 -18.26 3.12 7.73
CA SER A 290 -18.65 3.31 6.32
C SER A 290 -19.91 2.54 5.99
N VAL A 291 -20.13 1.30 6.44
CA VAL A 291 -21.38 0.55 6.20
C VAL A 291 -22.59 1.33 6.72
N LYS A 292 -22.46 2.05 7.84
CA LYS A 292 -23.53 2.93 8.36
C LYS A 292 -23.78 4.17 7.47
N CYS A 293 -22.75 4.71 6.82
CA CYS A 293 -22.88 5.78 5.82
C CYS A 293 -23.24 5.29 4.41
N GLU A 294 -22.88 4.06 4.06
CA GLU A 294 -23.06 3.41 2.77
C GLU A 294 -24.46 2.81 2.65
N LEU A 295 -25.09 2.48 3.79
CA LEU A 295 -26.55 2.29 3.94
C LEU A 295 -27.34 3.57 3.59
N HIS A 296 -26.81 4.75 3.92
CA HIS A 296 -27.41 6.03 3.52
C HIS A 296 -27.26 6.30 2.01
N PHE A 297 -26.12 5.90 1.43
CA PHE A 297 -25.87 5.97 -0.02
C PHE A 297 -26.74 4.98 -0.82
N LYS A 298 -27.04 3.79 -0.28
CA LYS A 298 -28.02 2.85 -0.85
C LYS A 298 -29.41 3.49 -0.99
N HIS A 299 -29.88 4.23 0.03
CA HIS A 299 -31.18 4.91 -0.05
C HIS A 299 -31.19 6.07 -1.08
N LEU A 300 -30.08 6.79 -1.25
CA LEU A 300 -30.00 7.88 -2.23
C LEU A 300 -29.84 7.40 -3.68
N LEU A 301 -29.10 6.31 -3.90
CA LEU A 301 -28.89 5.69 -5.22
C LEU A 301 -30.08 4.86 -5.70
N VAL A 302 -30.88 4.27 -4.79
CA VAL A 302 -32.12 3.56 -5.16
C VAL A 302 -33.16 4.49 -5.80
N SER A 303 -33.08 5.80 -5.56
CA SER A 303 -33.96 6.79 -6.20
C SER A 303 -33.50 7.22 -7.62
N LEU A 304 -32.34 6.80 -8.10
CA LEU A 304 -31.88 7.01 -9.48
C LEU A 304 -31.87 5.67 -10.24
N ASN A 305 -33.09 5.29 -10.65
CA ASN A 305 -33.45 4.32 -11.68
C ASN A 305 -32.42 3.20 -12.03
N SER A 306 -32.71 2.00 -11.51
CA SER A 306 -32.57 0.68 -12.16
C SER A 306 -31.34 0.40 -13.03
N LYS A 307 -30.27 -0.11 -12.41
CA LYS A 307 -29.69 -1.46 -12.66
C LYS A 307 -28.31 -1.58 -11.99
N LYS A 308 -28.24 -2.49 -11.00
CA LYS A 308 -27.07 -3.24 -10.48
C LYS A 308 -25.72 -2.49 -10.49
N ILE A 309 -25.50 -1.64 -9.50
CA ILE A 309 -24.23 -0.93 -9.31
C ILE A 309 -23.92 -0.81 -7.81
N TRP A 310 -22.83 -1.50 -7.41
CA TRP A 310 -22.02 -1.35 -6.18
C TRP A 310 -22.55 -1.85 -4.82
N ILE A 311 -22.00 -2.96 -4.34
CA ILE A 311 -20.89 -3.09 -3.36
C ILE A 311 -20.44 -4.55 -3.46
N PHE A 312 -19.33 -4.92 -2.83
CA PHE A 312 -19.02 -6.30 -2.46
C PHE A 312 -20.32 -6.99 -2.01
N ASP A 313 -20.96 -7.77 -2.88
CA ASP A 313 -22.27 -8.31 -2.56
C ASP A 313 -22.09 -9.37 -1.47
N GLU A 314 -22.79 -9.10 -0.38
CA GLU A 314 -23.01 -9.92 0.80
C GLU A 314 -24.11 -10.98 0.53
N SER A 315 -24.50 -11.15 -0.73
CA SER A 315 -25.50 -12.12 -1.18
C SER A 315 -25.44 -12.37 -2.69
N VAL A 316 -24.56 -13.23 -3.19
CA VAL A 316 -24.72 -13.84 -4.53
C VAL A 316 -24.30 -15.31 -4.46
N THR A 317 -25.32 -16.14 -4.31
CA THR A 317 -25.48 -17.43 -5.01
C THR A 317 -24.96 -17.40 -6.43
#